data_AF-A0A1S3H1D5-F1
#
_entry.id   AF-A0A1S3H1D5-F1
#
_cell.length_a   1.000
_cell.length_b   1.000
_cell.length_c   1.000
_cell.angle_alpha   90.00
_cell.angle_beta   90.00
_cell.angle_gamma   90.00
#
_symmetry.space_group_name_H-M   'P 1'
#
loop_
_entity.id
_entity.type
_entity.pdbx_description
1 polymer ?
#
loop_
_entity_poly.entity_id
_entity_poly.type
_entity_poly.pdbx_seq_one_letter_code
_entity_poly.pdbx_strand_id
1 'polypeptide(L)'
;MVTNISDMSPNEFESLCRTLTTAKSMCQNTPSSSICALDDTSLPLDQYRHDAFIAYSGEDEATIEPVLHQLKECGIQCFYAKEDLALGTYVITSIIEAVSSSRHTIVFLSKSFIQSDWCQLELQYIIQNARKSKGHVVIPVVMNMAPEEIPGELSIWKYILFDDEELIPMFLEAIKGPRDTPTYGQLRHENEVLRDENADLREKNEILRDENEVLRDEVRHLTTKLRPQNR
;
A
#
# COMPACT_ATOMS: atom_id res chain seq x y z
N MET A 1 25.75 11.55 -15.99
CA MET A 1 25.93 12.27 -14.72
C MET A 1 24.64 12.13 -13.95
N VAL A 2 24.65 11.41 -12.84
CA VAL A 2 23.50 11.36 -11.93
C VAL A 2 23.61 12.64 -11.11
N THR A 3 22.74 13.61 -11.35
CA THR A 3 22.66 14.82 -10.53
C THR A 3 22.05 14.43 -9.18
N ASN A 4 22.70 14.84 -8.09
CA ASN A 4 22.11 14.67 -6.76
C ASN A 4 20.83 15.49 -6.70
N ILE A 5 19.81 14.94 -6.05
CA ILE A 5 18.49 15.58 -5.97
C ILE A 5 18.54 16.86 -5.13
N SER A 6 19.45 16.92 -4.16
CA SER A 6 19.75 18.14 -3.40
C SER A 6 20.26 19.30 -4.27
N ASP A 7 20.75 19.01 -5.49
CA ASP A 7 21.22 20.01 -6.44
C ASP A 7 20.13 20.35 -7.48
N MET A 8 18.97 19.69 -7.44
CA MET A 8 17.87 19.94 -8.37
C MET A 8 17.04 21.15 -7.92
N SER A 9 16.75 22.02 -8.87
CA SER A 9 15.72 23.04 -8.66
C SER A 9 14.32 22.41 -8.51
N PRO A 10 13.37 23.07 -7.83
CA PRO A 10 12.00 22.57 -7.70
C PRO A 10 11.33 22.21 -9.04
N ASN A 11 11.63 22.96 -10.10
CA ASN A 11 11.11 22.69 -11.44
C ASN A 11 11.69 21.41 -12.06
N GLU A 12 12.96 21.10 -11.81
CA GLU A 12 13.60 19.87 -12.28
C GLU A 12 13.04 18.65 -11.55
N PHE A 13 12.85 18.78 -10.23
CA PHE A 13 12.18 17.75 -9.43
C PHE A 13 10.75 17.50 -9.93
N GLU A 14 9.96 18.56 -10.16
CA GLU A 14 8.59 18.42 -10.68
C GLU A 14 8.58 17.75 -12.06
N SER A 15 9.50 18.14 -12.95
CA SER A 15 9.64 17.56 -14.29
C SER A 15 9.99 16.07 -14.22
N LEU A 16 10.89 15.69 -13.31
CA LEU A 16 11.25 14.29 -13.06
C LEU A 16 10.06 13.50 -12.51
N CYS A 17 9.36 14.02 -11.50
CA CYS A 17 8.17 13.42 -10.94
C CYS A 17 7.08 13.21 -11.99
N ARG A 18 6.84 14.20 -12.86
CA ARG A 18 5.91 14.07 -13.99
C ARG A 18 6.36 12.99 -14.96
N THR A 19 7.63 12.96 -15.34
CA THR A 19 8.17 11.99 -16.29
C THR A 19 8.02 10.56 -15.77
N LEU A 20 8.37 10.33 -14.50
CA LEU A 20 8.25 9.03 -13.84
C LEU A 20 6.78 8.60 -13.68
N THR A 21 5.91 9.53 -13.29
CA THR A 21 4.47 9.27 -13.18
C THR A 21 3.87 8.91 -14.54
N THR A 22 4.24 9.63 -15.60
CA THR A 22 3.80 9.33 -16.98
C THR A 22 4.32 7.98 -17.46
N ALA A 23 5.61 7.68 -17.25
CA ALA A 23 6.19 6.39 -17.60
C ALA A 23 5.47 5.23 -16.89
N LYS A 24 5.17 5.38 -15.60
CA LYS A 24 4.40 4.39 -14.83
C LYS A 24 2.99 4.17 -15.38
N SER A 25 2.29 5.25 -15.72
CA SER A 25 0.95 5.16 -16.31
C SER A 25 0.96 4.44 -17.67
N MET A 26 2.03 4.60 -18.47
CA MET A 26 2.19 3.87 -19.72
C MET A 26 2.44 2.36 -19.51
N CYS A 27 3.13 1.97 -18.44
CA CYS A 27 3.39 0.56 -18.10
C CYS A 27 2.16 -0.16 -17.51
N GLN A 28 1.23 0.54 -16.85
CA GLN A 28 0.03 -0.06 -16.26
C GLN A 28 -1.13 -0.27 -17.26
N ASN A 29 -1.05 0.35 -18.44
CA ASN A 29 -2.07 0.27 -19.49
C ASN A 29 -1.80 -0.79 -20.57
N THR A 30 -0.83 -1.69 -20.36
CA THR A 30 -0.66 -2.85 -21.26
C THR A 30 -1.78 -3.87 -21.00
N PRO A 31 -2.63 -4.20 -21.99
CA PRO A 31 -3.71 -5.15 -21.77
C PRO A 31 -3.14 -6.56 -21.61
N SER A 32 -3.01 -7.01 -20.36
CA SER A 32 -2.95 -8.44 -20.07
C SER A 32 -4.37 -8.98 -20.13
N SER A 33 -4.55 -10.01 -20.95
CA SER A 33 -5.83 -10.44 -21.48
C SER A 33 -6.73 -11.08 -20.42
N SER A 34 -8.00 -10.68 -20.42
CA SER A 34 -9.21 -11.39 -19.94
C SER A 34 -9.44 -11.47 -18.42
N ILE A 35 -10.43 -10.73 -17.90
CA ILE A 35 -11.83 -11.19 -17.66
C ILE A 35 -12.70 -9.95 -17.31
N CYS A 36 -13.96 -10.08 -17.68
CA CYS A 36 -14.97 -9.05 -17.93
C CYS A 36 -15.40 -8.21 -16.71
N ALA A 37 -15.67 -6.93 -16.98
CA ALA A 37 -16.27 -5.97 -16.06
C ALA A 37 -17.78 -6.20 -15.90
N LEU A 38 -18.25 -6.13 -14.65
CA LEU A 38 -19.56 -5.59 -14.30
C LEU A 38 -19.41 -4.77 -13.01
N ASP A 39 -20.12 -3.64 -13.01
CA ASP A 39 -20.07 -2.50 -12.08
C ASP A 39 -19.87 -2.82 -10.59
N ASP A 40 -18.77 -2.31 -10.04
CA ASP A 40 -18.80 -1.58 -8.78
C ASP A 40 -17.73 -0.47 -8.81
N THR A 41 -18.04 0.67 -8.21
CA THR A 41 -17.21 1.90 -8.27
C THR A 41 -16.04 1.81 -7.27
N SER A 42 -15.30 0.70 -7.29
CA SER A 42 -14.06 0.54 -6.55
C SER A 42 -12.94 0.26 -7.53
N LEU A 43 -11.90 1.12 -7.51
CA LEU A 43 -10.60 0.72 -8.06
C LEU A 43 -10.27 -0.65 -7.45
N PRO A 44 -9.76 -1.63 -8.23
CA PRO A 44 -9.44 -2.95 -7.68
C PRO A 44 -8.60 -2.76 -6.41
N LEU A 45 -9.08 -3.30 -5.29
CA LEU A 45 -8.33 -3.31 -4.01
C LEU A 45 -6.90 -3.87 -4.19
N ASP A 46 -6.69 -4.60 -5.28
CA ASP A 46 -5.45 -5.21 -5.75
C ASP A 46 -4.35 -4.23 -6.23
N GLN A 47 -4.62 -2.92 -6.30
CA GLN A 47 -3.60 -1.92 -6.70
C GLN A 47 -2.84 -1.29 -5.54
N TYR A 48 -3.43 -1.24 -4.35
CA TYR A 48 -2.81 -0.64 -3.17
C TYR A 48 -2.00 -1.69 -2.41
N ARG A 49 -0.82 -1.31 -1.94
CA ARG A 49 0.10 -2.17 -1.16
C ARG A 49 0.25 -1.71 0.29
N HIS A 50 -0.25 -0.53 0.60
CA HIS A 50 -0.19 0.08 1.91
C HIS A 50 -1.48 0.86 2.19
N ASP A 51 -1.86 0.92 3.46
CA ASP A 51 -3.02 1.69 3.92
C ASP A 51 -2.71 3.19 3.90
N ALA A 52 -1.49 3.55 4.32
CA ALA A 52 -0.99 4.92 4.34
C ALA A 52 0.50 4.99 3.96
N PHE A 53 0.86 6.06 3.25
CA PHE A 53 2.22 6.55 3.16
C PHE A 53 2.45 7.57 4.27
N ILE A 54 3.61 7.57 4.93
CA ILE A 54 3.95 8.54 5.97
C ILE A 54 5.06 9.46 5.46
N ALA A 55 4.75 10.76 5.43
CA ALA A 55 5.71 11.83 5.21
C ALA A 55 5.99 12.51 6.55
N TYR A 56 7.26 12.61 6.92
CA TYR A 56 7.73 13.22 8.16
C TYR A 56 9.18 13.68 7.98
N SER A 57 9.67 14.54 8.88
CA SER A 57 11.10 14.85 8.91
C SER A 57 11.82 13.84 9.79
N GLY A 58 12.99 13.40 9.39
CA GLY A 58 13.85 12.46 10.10
C GLY A 58 14.29 13.00 11.46
N GLU A 59 14.32 14.33 11.64
CA GLU A 59 14.48 14.96 12.96
C GLU A 59 13.33 14.60 13.92
N ASP A 60 12.15 14.27 13.40
CA ASP A 60 10.96 13.90 14.17
C ASP A 60 10.82 12.38 14.36
N GLU A 61 11.73 11.55 13.84
CA GLU A 61 11.57 10.09 13.83
C GLU A 61 11.30 9.54 15.24
N ALA A 62 12.09 9.96 16.22
CA ALA A 62 11.95 9.53 17.62
C ALA A 62 10.60 9.94 18.25
N THR A 63 10.02 11.05 17.78
CA THR A 63 8.72 11.55 18.26
C THR A 63 7.57 10.75 17.66
N ILE A 64 7.65 10.40 16.38
CA ILE A 64 6.57 9.71 15.67
C ILE A 64 6.62 8.18 15.80
N GLU A 65 7.78 7.60 16.09
CA GLU A 65 7.97 6.14 16.16
C GLU A 65 6.94 5.42 17.06
N PRO A 66 6.60 5.93 18.27
CA PRO A 66 5.55 5.32 19.09
C PRO A 66 4.17 5.29 18.41
N VAL A 67 3.83 6.34 17.66
CA VAL A 67 2.57 6.44 16.91
C VAL A 67 2.57 5.42 15.76
N LEU A 68 3.68 5.30 15.03
CA LEU A 68 3.83 4.30 13.97
C LEU A 68 3.69 2.88 14.51
N HIS A 69 4.23 2.61 15.70
CA HIS A 69 4.08 1.32 16.37
C HIS A 69 2.61 1.03 16.71
N GLN A 70 1.90 1.98 17.30
CA GLN A 70 0.48 1.82 17.67
C GLN A 70 -0.43 1.63 16.43
N LEU A 71 -0.17 2.35 15.34
CA LEU A 71 -0.88 2.15 14.07
C LEU A 71 -0.68 0.72 13.53
N LYS A 72 0.54 0.20 13.61
CA LYS A 72 0.86 -1.17 13.22
C LYS A 72 0.15 -2.21 14.09
N GLU A 73 0.10 -2.00 15.41
CA GLU A 73 -0.66 -2.86 16.33
C GLU A 73 -2.16 -2.87 16.03
N CYS A 74 -2.69 -1.75 15.53
CA CYS A 74 -4.07 -1.62 15.06
C CYS A 74 -4.30 -2.19 13.64
N GLY A 75 -3.29 -2.83 13.05
CA GLY A 75 -3.36 -3.49 11.75
C GLY A 75 -3.18 -2.58 10.54
N ILE A 76 -2.83 -1.31 10.73
CA ILE A 76 -2.59 -0.36 9.63
C ILE A 76 -1.18 -0.61 9.06
N GLN A 77 -1.11 -0.92 7.77
CA GLN A 77 0.16 -1.11 7.07
C GLN A 77 0.63 0.21 6.47
N CYS A 78 1.62 0.82 7.10
CA CYS A 78 2.23 2.07 6.65
C CYS A 78 3.52 1.83 5.86
N PHE A 79 3.75 2.61 4.81
CA PHE A 79 5.07 2.77 4.20
C PHE A 79 5.64 4.13 4.58
N TYR A 80 6.92 4.19 4.89
CA TYR A 80 7.59 5.45 5.18
C TYR A 80 9.04 5.40 4.71
N ALA A 81 9.49 6.46 4.05
CA ALA A 81 10.88 6.63 3.66
C ALA A 81 11.62 7.30 4.83
N LYS A 82 12.78 6.76 5.22
CA LYS A 82 13.70 7.51 6.09
C LYS A 82 14.37 8.60 5.26
N GLU A 83 14.58 9.79 5.82
CA GLU A 83 15.35 10.86 5.18
C GLU A 83 16.74 10.38 4.71
N ASP A 84 17.31 9.37 5.37
CA ASP A 84 18.60 8.75 5.04
C ASP A 84 18.59 7.80 3.82
N LEU A 85 17.51 7.72 3.05
CA LEU A 85 17.52 7.00 1.78
C LEU A 85 18.43 7.75 0.79
N ALA A 86 19.69 7.29 0.71
CA ALA A 86 20.76 7.83 -0.13
C ALA A 86 20.26 8.36 -1.48
N LEU A 87 20.30 9.69 -1.59
CA LEU A 87 19.73 10.51 -2.67
C LEU A 87 20.13 9.99 -4.07
N GLY A 88 19.13 9.62 -4.86
CA GLY A 88 19.29 9.19 -6.25
C GLY A 88 17.95 8.92 -6.93
N THR A 89 17.93 8.70 -8.24
CA THR A 89 16.70 8.48 -9.05
C THR A 89 15.81 7.36 -8.49
N TYR A 90 16.42 6.35 -7.87
CA TYR A 90 15.72 5.23 -7.23
C TYR A 90 14.85 5.67 -6.04
N VAL A 91 15.29 6.66 -5.27
CA VAL A 91 14.55 7.17 -4.09
C VAL A 91 13.27 7.88 -4.53
N ILE A 92 13.35 8.71 -5.58
CA ILE A 92 12.18 9.40 -6.14
C ILE A 92 11.19 8.38 -6.71
N THR A 93 11.66 7.39 -7.47
CA THR A 93 10.77 6.33 -7.97
C THR A 93 10.09 5.58 -6.83
N SER A 94 10.81 5.31 -5.73
CA SER A 94 10.23 4.64 -4.56
C SER A 94 9.18 5.48 -3.85
N ILE A 95 9.38 6.79 -3.70
CA ILE A 95 8.38 7.69 -3.09
C ILE A 95 7.15 7.82 -4.00
N ILE A 96 7.35 8.05 -5.30
CA ILE A 96 6.28 8.09 -6.30
C ILE A 96 5.48 6.78 -6.27
N GLU A 97 6.17 5.64 -6.21
CA GLU A 97 5.53 4.34 -6.11
C GLU A 97 4.79 4.13 -4.80
N ALA A 98 5.38 4.52 -3.67
CA ALA A 98 4.78 4.38 -2.36
C ALA A 98 3.51 5.22 -2.24
N VAL A 99 3.57 6.51 -2.60
CA VAL A 99 2.42 7.42 -2.60
C VAL A 99 1.32 6.92 -3.55
N SER A 100 1.68 6.46 -4.75
CA SER A 100 0.71 5.91 -5.70
C SER A 100 0.09 4.58 -5.25
N SER A 101 0.84 3.77 -4.49
CA SER A 101 0.39 2.47 -3.98
C SER A 101 -0.23 2.55 -2.59
N SER A 102 -0.42 3.76 -2.06
CA SER A 102 -1.05 4.02 -0.77
C SER A 102 -2.40 4.70 -0.97
N ARG A 103 -3.39 4.29 -0.17
CA ARG A 103 -4.75 4.89 -0.20
C ARG A 103 -4.75 6.26 0.47
N HIS A 104 -3.96 6.42 1.51
CA HIS A 104 -3.81 7.65 2.27
C HIS A 104 -2.36 8.11 2.27
N THR A 105 -2.14 9.39 2.52
CA THR A 105 -0.85 9.92 2.95
C THR A 105 -1.04 10.68 4.25
N ILE A 106 -0.33 10.28 5.30
CA ILE A 106 -0.25 11.01 6.57
C ILE A 106 0.98 11.91 6.50
N VAL A 107 0.79 13.21 6.72
CA VAL A 107 1.89 14.19 6.70
C VAL A 107 2.06 14.76 8.10
N PHE A 108 3.17 14.40 8.76
CA PHE A 108 3.57 14.94 10.04
C PHE A 108 4.27 16.30 9.82
N LEU A 109 3.54 17.38 10.10
CA LEU A 109 3.98 18.76 9.95
C LEU A 109 4.62 19.26 11.25
N SER A 110 5.95 19.30 11.27
CA SER A 110 6.79 20.01 12.25
C SER A 110 7.44 21.24 11.61
N LYS A 111 8.11 22.03 12.46
CA LYS A 111 9.03 23.08 12.01
C LYS A 111 10.18 22.55 11.16
N SER A 112 10.75 21.39 11.52
CA SER A 112 11.80 20.71 10.73
C SER A 112 11.26 20.27 9.37
N PHE A 113 10.05 19.72 9.30
CA PHE A 113 9.40 19.34 8.05
C PHE A 113 9.21 20.53 7.10
N ILE A 114 8.68 21.66 7.60
CA ILE A 114 8.48 22.84 6.74
C ILE A 114 9.78 23.56 6.37
N GLN A 115 10.88 23.34 7.10
CA GLN A 115 12.19 23.94 6.80
C GLN A 115 13.04 23.06 5.87
N SER A 116 12.73 21.76 5.78
CA SER A 116 13.40 20.83 4.89
C SER A 116 12.94 21.01 3.45
N ASP A 117 13.85 21.43 2.57
CA ASP A 117 13.60 21.54 1.12
C ASP A 117 13.08 20.21 0.55
N TRP A 118 13.58 19.09 1.06
CA TRP A 118 13.17 17.76 0.64
C TRP A 118 11.71 17.45 1.01
N CYS A 119 11.34 17.70 2.27
CA CYS A 119 9.97 17.51 2.75
C CYS A 119 8.99 18.41 1.99
N GLN A 120 9.39 19.62 1.63
CA GLN A 120 8.56 20.50 0.79
C GLN A 120 8.34 19.94 -0.62
N LEU A 121 9.39 19.39 -1.26
CA LEU A 121 9.26 18.76 -2.58
C LEU A 121 8.34 17.54 -2.54
N GLU A 122 8.50 16.69 -1.52
CA GLU A 122 7.64 15.54 -1.28
C GLU A 122 6.18 15.95 -1.06
N LEU A 123 5.94 16.98 -0.25
CA LEU A 123 4.61 17.54 0.00
C LEU A 123 3.93 18.02 -1.29
N GLN A 124 4.67 18.74 -2.15
CA GLN A 124 4.12 19.20 -3.44
C GLN A 124 3.70 18.01 -4.33
N TYR A 125 4.49 16.94 -4.35
CA TYR A 125 4.14 15.73 -5.08
C TYR A 125 2.89 15.04 -4.51
N ILE A 126 2.81 14.88 -3.18
CA ILE A 126 1.66 14.31 -2.49
C ILE A 126 0.38 15.07 -2.84
N ILE A 127 0.40 16.40 -2.74
CA ILE A 127 -0.74 17.27 -3.05
C ILE A 127 -1.13 17.13 -4.53
N GLN A 128 -0.15 17.13 -5.44
CA GLN A 128 -0.43 16.98 -6.87
C GLN A 128 -1.04 15.61 -7.18
N ASN A 129 -0.56 14.55 -6.55
CA ASN A 129 -1.09 13.20 -6.69
C ASN A 129 -2.52 13.10 -6.15
N ALA A 130 -2.79 13.65 -4.96
CA ALA A 130 -4.11 13.69 -4.35
C ALA A 130 -5.14 14.44 -5.22
N ARG A 131 -4.73 15.52 -5.89
CA ARG A 131 -5.60 16.27 -6.82
C ARG A 131 -5.92 15.49 -8.10
N LYS A 132 -5.01 14.62 -8.56
CA LYS A 132 -5.17 13.83 -9.80
C LYS A 132 -5.90 12.51 -9.56
N SER A 133 -5.70 11.89 -8.40
CA SER A 133 -6.26 10.59 -8.05
C SER A 133 -7.58 10.73 -7.29
N LYS A 134 -8.70 10.24 -7.86
CA LYS A 134 -10.06 10.38 -7.30
C LYS A 134 -10.33 9.66 -5.98
N GLY A 135 -9.31 9.16 -5.27
CA GLY A 135 -9.48 8.46 -4.00
C GLY A 135 -8.28 8.51 -3.06
N HIS A 136 -7.22 9.27 -3.40
CA HIS A 136 -6.08 9.41 -2.51
C HIS A 136 -6.34 10.56 -1.53
N VAL A 137 -6.32 10.26 -0.23
CA VAL A 137 -6.64 11.23 0.83
C VAL A 137 -5.38 11.62 1.59
N VAL A 138 -5.18 12.92 1.79
CA VAL A 138 -4.09 13.44 2.62
C VAL A 138 -4.63 13.73 4.02
N ILE A 139 -3.88 13.32 5.05
CA ILE A 139 -4.19 13.51 6.47
C ILE A 139 -3.05 14.33 7.08
N PRO A 140 -3.18 15.66 7.17
CA PRO A 140 -2.19 16.49 7.84
C PRO A 140 -2.23 16.28 9.35
N VAL A 141 -1.07 16.17 9.98
CA VAL A 141 -0.89 16.03 11.43
C VAL A 141 0.03 17.14 11.90
N VAL A 142 -0.48 18.06 12.71
CA VAL A 142 0.24 19.26 13.11
C VAL A 142 0.97 19.01 14.43
N MET A 143 2.29 19.20 14.44
CA MET A 143 3.18 18.99 15.58
C MET A 143 3.77 20.33 16.05
N ASN A 144 3.27 20.84 17.19
CA ASN A 144 3.81 22.04 17.85
C ASN A 144 4.00 23.26 16.91
N MET A 145 3.01 23.51 16.05
CA MET A 145 2.99 24.62 15.10
C MET A 145 1.70 25.43 15.25
N ALA A 146 1.79 26.73 14.97
CA ALA A 146 0.63 27.60 14.91
C ALA A 146 -0.16 27.37 13.59
N PRO A 147 -1.49 27.56 13.57
CA PRO A 147 -2.31 27.38 12.37
C PRO A 147 -1.84 28.20 11.16
N GLU A 148 -1.23 29.37 11.40
CA GLU A 148 -0.71 30.25 10.35
C GLU A 148 0.59 29.73 9.70
N GLU A 149 1.30 28.81 10.37
CA GLU A 149 2.51 28.17 9.86
C GLU A 149 2.18 26.95 8.97
N ILE A 150 0.93 26.48 8.97
CA ILE A 150 0.49 25.33 8.16
C ILE A 150 0.47 25.73 6.67
N PRO A 151 1.09 24.94 5.77
CA PRO A 151 1.03 25.20 4.34
C PRO A 151 -0.40 25.36 3.84
N GLY A 152 -0.69 26.49 3.18
CA GLY A 152 -2.04 26.84 2.73
C GLY A 152 -2.62 25.84 1.73
N GLU A 153 -1.77 25.10 1.01
CA GLU A 153 -2.16 24.04 0.10
C GLU A 153 -2.85 22.86 0.80
N LEU A 154 -2.59 22.68 2.10
CA LEU A 154 -3.22 21.65 2.93
C LEU A 154 -4.58 22.07 3.50
N SER A 155 -4.98 23.33 3.33
CA SER A 155 -6.23 23.88 3.88
C SER A 155 -7.51 23.15 3.43
N ILE A 156 -7.44 22.40 2.34
CA ILE A 156 -8.57 21.61 1.84
C ILE A 156 -8.80 20.32 2.62
N TRP A 157 -7.81 19.86 3.40
CA TRP A 157 -7.91 18.68 4.26
C TRP A 157 -8.01 19.10 5.72
N LYS A 158 -8.82 18.35 6.48
CA LYS A 158 -8.88 18.52 7.94
C LYS A 158 -7.59 18.00 8.54
N TYR A 159 -6.90 18.84 9.31
CA TYR A 159 -5.73 18.42 10.06
C TYR A 159 -6.11 17.80 11.41
N ILE A 160 -5.21 16.97 11.94
CA ILE A 160 -5.25 16.39 13.28
C ILE A 160 -4.12 17.02 14.10
N LEU A 161 -4.35 17.25 15.39
CA LEU A 161 -3.28 17.70 16.29
C LEU A 161 -2.53 16.48 16.82
N PHE A 162 -1.19 16.54 16.83
CA PHE A 162 -0.37 15.41 17.28
C PHE A 162 -0.55 15.10 18.77
N ASP A 163 -0.73 16.13 19.61
CA ASP A 163 -0.89 15.97 21.06
C ASP A 163 -2.33 15.66 21.49
N ASP A 164 -3.21 15.32 20.53
CA ASP A 164 -4.60 14.97 20.81
C ASP A 164 -4.69 13.55 21.41
N GLU A 165 -5.44 13.39 22.51
CA GLU A 165 -5.65 12.08 23.16
C GLU A 165 -6.35 11.08 22.23
N GLU A 166 -7.10 11.56 21.24
CA GLU A 166 -7.81 10.75 20.25
C GLU A 166 -7.02 10.57 18.93
N LEU A 167 -5.70 10.86 18.92
CA LEU A 167 -4.85 10.75 17.71
C LEU A 167 -5.00 9.41 16.97
N ILE A 168 -4.85 8.29 17.67
CA ILE A 168 -4.95 6.95 17.07
C ILE A 168 -6.37 6.66 16.57
N PRO A 169 -7.44 6.83 17.37
CA PRO A 169 -8.81 6.73 16.89
C PRO A 169 -9.07 7.55 15.61
N MET A 170 -8.61 8.81 15.57
CA MET A 170 -8.79 9.67 14.40
C MET A 170 -8.09 9.13 13.15
N PHE A 171 -6.89 8.54 13.28
CA PHE A 171 -6.26 7.85 12.14
C PHE A 171 -7.07 6.65 11.68
N LEU A 172 -7.57 5.83 12.60
CA LEU A 172 -8.35 4.65 12.25
C LEU A 172 -9.64 5.02 11.53
N GLU A 173 -10.34 6.05 12.01
CA GLU A 173 -11.53 6.58 11.36
C GLU A 173 -11.21 7.15 9.97
N ALA A 174 -10.14 7.93 9.85
CA ALA A 174 -9.73 8.52 8.60
C ALA A 174 -9.33 7.47 7.55
N ILE A 175 -8.66 6.38 7.97
CA ILE A 175 -8.16 5.33 7.06
C ILE A 175 -9.23 4.29 6.72
N LYS A 176 -10.02 3.82 7.69
CA LYS A 176 -11.04 2.78 7.47
C LYS A 176 -12.34 3.35 6.89
N GLY A 177 -12.61 4.62 7.19
CA GLY A 177 -13.83 5.31 6.79
C GLY A 177 -15.12 4.70 7.37
N PRO A 178 -16.29 5.25 7.03
CA PRO A 178 -17.58 4.83 7.60
C PRO A 178 -18.11 3.48 7.08
N ARG A 179 -17.47 2.90 6.05
CA ARG A 179 -17.93 1.66 5.39
C ARG A 179 -17.22 0.40 5.88
N ASP A 180 -16.36 0.51 6.90
CA ASP A 180 -15.54 -0.60 7.40
C ASP A 180 -14.82 -1.33 6.25
N THR A 181 -14.24 -0.54 5.34
CA THR A 181 -13.56 -1.11 4.18
C THR A 181 -12.33 -1.84 4.68
N PRO A 182 -12.13 -3.13 4.34
CA PRO A 182 -10.99 -3.87 4.85
C PRO A 182 -9.69 -3.18 4.43
N THR A 183 -8.82 -3.00 5.42
CA THR A 183 -7.45 -2.48 5.24
C THR A 183 -6.63 -3.45 4.41
N TYR A 184 -5.56 -2.96 3.78
CA TYR A 184 -4.61 -3.82 3.09
C TYR A 184 -4.02 -4.87 4.04
N GLY A 185 -3.74 -4.49 5.30
CA GLY A 185 -3.30 -5.44 6.34
C GLY A 185 -4.29 -6.59 6.54
N GLN A 186 -5.58 -6.29 6.64
CA GLN A 186 -6.65 -7.31 6.78
C GLN A 186 -6.77 -8.20 5.54
N LEU A 187 -6.81 -7.60 4.35
CA LEU A 187 -6.90 -8.35 3.08
C LEU A 187 -5.67 -9.25 2.88
N ARG A 188 -4.48 -8.75 3.23
CA ARG A 188 -3.23 -9.54 3.13
C ARG A 188 -3.28 -10.75 4.04
N HIS A 189 -3.73 -10.57 5.29
CA HIS A 189 -3.85 -11.68 6.23
C HIS A 189 -4.89 -12.70 5.77
N GLU A 190 -6.05 -12.25 5.30
CA GLU A 190 -7.10 -13.13 4.75
C GLU A 190 -6.58 -13.92 3.53
N ASN A 191 -5.85 -13.25 2.62
CA ASN A 191 -5.22 -13.92 1.47
C ASN A 191 -4.15 -14.93 1.89
N GLU A 192 -3.42 -14.69 2.98
CA GLU A 192 -2.42 -15.61 3.52
C GLU A 192 -3.11 -16.87 4.08
N VAL A 193 -4.14 -16.70 4.90
CA VAL A 193 -4.96 -17.82 5.43
C VAL A 193 -5.57 -18.65 4.30
N LEU A 194 -6.14 -17.99 3.27
CA LEU A 194 -6.72 -18.68 2.12
C LEU A 194 -5.68 -19.45 1.31
N ARG A 195 -4.43 -18.97 1.24
CA ARG A 195 -3.35 -19.69 0.55
C ARG A 195 -2.97 -20.95 1.30
N ASP A 196 -2.89 -20.88 2.63
CA ASP A 196 -2.60 -22.03 3.47
C ASP A 196 -3.74 -23.07 3.38
N GLU A 197 -5.01 -22.65 3.47
CA GLU A 197 -6.15 -23.55 3.29
C GLU A 197 -6.17 -24.21 1.91
N ASN A 198 -5.84 -23.45 0.85
CA ASN A 198 -5.72 -24.01 -0.50
C ASN A 198 -4.55 -25.00 -0.63
N ALA A 199 -3.46 -24.81 0.11
CA ALA A 199 -2.34 -25.75 0.14
C ALA A 199 -2.77 -27.07 0.81
N ASP A 200 -3.42 -27.00 1.96
CA ASP A 200 -3.96 -28.16 2.68
C ASP A 200 -4.97 -28.94 1.84
N LEU A 201 -5.86 -28.23 1.13
CA LEU A 201 -6.83 -28.85 0.24
C LEU A 201 -6.17 -29.55 -0.96
N ARG A 202 -5.05 -29.01 -1.48
CA ARG A 202 -4.29 -29.66 -2.55
C ARG A 202 -3.66 -30.95 -2.07
N GLU A 203 -3.06 -30.96 -0.89
CA GLU A 203 -2.49 -32.15 -0.27
C GLU A 203 -3.55 -33.23 -0.02
N LYS A 204 -4.71 -32.85 0.55
CA LYS A 204 -5.83 -33.79 0.75
C LYS A 204 -6.35 -34.38 -0.57
N ASN A 205 -6.43 -33.56 -1.62
CA ASN A 205 -6.85 -34.04 -2.93
C ASN A 205 -5.83 -34.96 -3.58
N GLU A 206 -4.53 -34.77 -3.30
CA GLU A 206 -3.47 -35.67 -3.75
C GLU A 206 -3.60 -37.04 -3.08
N ILE A 207 -3.73 -37.08 -1.74
CA ILE A 207 -3.96 -38.33 -1.00
C ILE A 207 -5.20 -39.07 -1.50
N LEU A 208 -6.32 -38.35 -1.69
CA LEU A 208 -7.55 -38.95 -2.20
C LEU A 208 -7.41 -39.48 -3.65
N ARG A 209 -6.56 -38.87 -4.48
CA ARG A 209 -6.29 -39.37 -5.83
C ARG A 209 -5.52 -40.68 -5.77
N ASP A 210 -4.51 -40.75 -4.93
CA ASP A 210 -3.70 -41.97 -4.73
C ASP A 210 -4.56 -43.12 -4.19
N GLU A 211 -5.42 -42.85 -3.19
CA GLU A 211 -6.35 -43.84 -2.66
C GLU A 211 -7.33 -44.35 -3.73
N ASN A 212 -7.86 -43.45 -4.56
CA ASN A 212 -8.75 -43.83 -5.66
C ASN A 212 -8.02 -44.63 -6.74
N GLU A 213 -6.73 -44.38 -6.98
CA GLU A 213 -5.91 -45.16 -7.91
C GLU A 213 -5.71 -46.59 -7.40
N VAL A 214 -5.35 -46.75 -6.12
CA VAL A 214 -5.23 -48.06 -5.47
C VAL A 214 -6.55 -48.84 -5.57
N LEU A 215 -7.68 -48.20 -5.27
CA LEU A 215 -9.00 -48.83 -5.38
C LEU A 215 -9.32 -49.25 -6.82
N ARG A 216 -8.99 -48.41 -7.81
CA ARG A 216 -9.21 -48.74 -9.23
C ARG A 216 -8.37 -49.94 -9.66
N ASP A 217 -7.13 -50.04 -9.21
CA ASP A 217 -6.26 -51.17 -9.52
C ASP A 217 -6.74 -52.47 -8.84
N GLU A 218 -7.22 -52.40 -7.59
CA GLU A 218 -7.82 -53.55 -6.92
C GLU A 218 -9.09 -54.04 -7.64
N VAL A 219 -9.96 -53.11 -8.04
CA VAL A 219 -11.16 -53.43 -8.86
C VAL A 219 -10.75 -54.09 -10.18
N ARG A 220 -9.69 -53.59 -10.85
CA ARG A 220 -9.18 -54.16 -12.10
C ARG A 220 -8.65 -55.59 -11.89
N HIS A 221 -7.94 -55.82 -10.80
CA HIS A 221 -7.42 -57.14 -10.43
C HIS A 221 -8.54 -58.15 -10.14
N LEU A 222 -9.52 -57.77 -9.32
CA LEU A 222 -10.67 -58.60 -8.99
C LEU A 222 -11.50 -58.94 -10.22
N THR A 223 -11.74 -57.96 -11.10
CA THR A 223 -12.45 -58.16 -12.38
C THR A 223 -11.72 -59.17 -13.27
N THR A 224 -10.39 -59.16 -13.26
CA THR A 224 -9.57 -60.12 -14.03
C THR A 224 -9.67 -61.54 -13.47
N LYS A 225 -9.72 -61.70 -12.14
CA LYS A 225 -9.88 -63.00 -11.48
C LYS A 225 -11.29 -63.60 -11.63
N LEU A 226 -12.32 -62.76 -11.68
CA LEU A 226 -13.71 -63.18 -11.82
C LEU A 226 -14.12 -63.45 -13.27
N ARG A 227 -13.24 -63.23 -14.25
CA ARG A 227 -13.48 -63.68 -15.63
C ARG A 227 -13.66 -65.20 -15.64
N PRO A 228 -14.79 -65.73 -16.15
CA PRO A 228 -15.03 -67.16 -16.14
C PRO A 228 -13.92 -67.88 -16.92
N GLN A 229 -13.26 -68.85 -16.27
CA GLN A 229 -12.43 -69.82 -16.98
C GLN A 229 -13.39 -70.75 -17.72
N ASN A 230 -13.82 -70.34 -18.91
CA ASN A 230 -14.50 -71.23 -19.84
C ASN A 230 -13.53 -72.36 -20.21
N ARG A 231 -13.76 -73.54 -19.64
CA ARG A 231 -13.24 -74.82 -20.09
C ARG A 231 -14.40 -75.65 -20.63
#